data_AF-A0A7K2NLS6-F1
#
_entry.id   AF-A0A7K2NLS6-F1
#
_cell.length_a   1.000
_cell.length_b   1.000
_cell.length_c   1.000
_cell.angle_alpha   90.00
_cell.angle_beta   90.00
_cell.angle_gamma   90.00
#
_symmetry.space_group_name_H-M   'P 1'
#
loop_
_entity.id
_entity.type
_entity.pdbx_description
1 polymer ?
#
loop_
_entity_poly.entity_id
_entity_poly.type
_entity_poly.pdbx_seq_one_letter_code
_entity_poly.pdbx_strand_id
1 'polypeptide(L)'
;GHTLVWHSQLPSWVSPLGASDLRTAMNAHINGLMGHYKGEIHSWDVVNEAFQDGGSGARRSSPFQDKLGDGFIEEAFRTARAADPAAKLCYNDYNTDGVNAKSNAVYNMVKDFKSRGVPIDCVGFQSHFNSNSPVPSDYRQNLQRFADLGVDVQITELDIEGSGSAQAADYTKVVEACLAVSRCTGMTVWGVTDKYSWRSGGTPLLFDGDYNEKPAYDAVLSALGGAGDPGDPGDPGDGASCTATYTRTADWSSGYNGQVTITAGAEPISSWTATVTLPAQQSVSSLWNGTPTWSGNVMTVRPSWNGILAAGASTSFGFTAAKNGSDAAPTVGSCTAS
;
A
#
# COMPACT_ATOMS: atom_id res chain seq x y z
N GLY A 1 15.79 -0.37 -10.15
CA GLY A 1 16.34 0.42 -11.26
C GLY A 1 15.25 0.55 -12.30
N HIS A 2 14.86 1.77 -12.63
CA HIS A 2 13.75 2.07 -13.53
C HIS A 2 14.22 3.13 -14.55
N THR A 3 14.25 2.86 -15.86
CA THR A 3 14.06 1.60 -16.60
C THR A 3 15.08 1.53 -17.75
N LEU A 4 15.35 0.34 -18.31
CA LEU A 4 16.37 0.16 -19.36
C LEU A 4 15.84 0.40 -20.78
N VAL A 5 14.64 -0.08 -21.09
CA VAL A 5 14.04 0.03 -22.43
C VAL A 5 12.59 0.48 -22.30
N TRP A 6 12.31 1.68 -22.78
CA TRP A 6 10.97 2.26 -22.76
C TRP A 6 10.71 3.07 -24.03
N HIS A 7 9.44 3.11 -24.45
CA HIS A 7 9.04 3.88 -25.63
C HIS A 7 9.06 5.40 -25.38
N SER A 8 8.95 5.80 -24.11
CA SER A 8 8.96 7.21 -23.69
C SER A 8 10.36 7.66 -23.28
N GLN A 9 10.54 8.97 -23.16
CA GLN A 9 11.77 9.63 -22.70
C GLN A 9 13.05 9.24 -23.48
N LEU A 10 12.89 8.83 -24.74
CA LEU A 10 14.02 8.48 -25.60
C LEU A 10 14.81 9.73 -26.02
N PRO A 11 16.15 9.67 -26.00
CA PRO A 11 16.98 10.68 -26.65
C PRO A 11 16.63 10.81 -28.13
N SER A 12 16.64 12.04 -28.66
CA SER A 12 16.20 12.35 -30.02
C SER A 12 16.96 11.59 -31.12
N TRP A 13 18.18 11.12 -30.86
CA TRP A 13 18.99 10.36 -31.81
C TRP A 13 18.57 8.89 -31.95
N VAL A 14 17.76 8.35 -31.04
CA VAL A 14 17.35 6.93 -31.07
C VAL A 14 16.35 6.67 -32.18
N SER A 15 15.30 7.49 -32.28
CA SER A 15 14.20 7.29 -33.23
C SER A 15 14.62 7.29 -34.70
N PRO A 16 15.62 8.07 -35.16
CA PRO A 16 16.12 8.00 -36.53
C PRO A 16 16.91 6.74 -36.91
N LEU A 17 17.43 5.97 -35.94
CA LEU A 17 18.34 4.84 -36.24
C LEU A 17 17.68 3.73 -37.07
N GLY A 18 18.44 3.11 -37.97
CA GLY A 18 18.03 1.87 -38.64
C GLY A 18 17.99 0.68 -37.67
N ALA A 19 17.36 -0.43 -38.07
CA ALA A 19 17.18 -1.60 -37.19
C ALA A 19 18.51 -2.15 -36.60
N SER A 20 19.57 -2.23 -37.40
CA SER A 20 20.88 -2.73 -36.95
C SER A 20 21.51 -1.81 -35.90
N ASP A 21 21.53 -0.50 -36.17
CA ASP A 21 22.12 0.48 -35.26
C ASP A 21 21.28 0.63 -33.98
N LEU A 22 19.95 0.56 -34.10
CA LEU A 22 19.05 0.60 -32.96
C LEU A 22 19.24 -0.61 -32.04
N ARG A 23 19.35 -1.82 -32.60
CA ARG A 23 19.66 -3.03 -31.81
C ARG A 23 21.00 -2.88 -31.10
N THR A 24 22.03 -2.41 -31.82
CA THR A 24 23.36 -2.18 -31.25
C THR A 24 23.30 -1.17 -30.11
N ALA A 25 22.59 -0.05 -30.30
CA ALA A 25 22.41 0.99 -29.30
C ALA A 25 21.66 0.49 -28.06
N MET A 26 20.57 -0.28 -28.24
CA MET A 26 19.80 -0.87 -27.15
C MET A 26 20.69 -1.80 -26.29
N ASN A 27 21.41 -2.72 -26.93
CA ASN A 27 22.25 -3.67 -26.22
C ASN A 27 23.46 -2.98 -25.56
N ALA A 28 24.04 -1.97 -26.20
CA ALA A 28 25.11 -1.17 -25.62
C ALA A 28 24.62 -0.36 -24.41
N HIS A 29 23.41 0.20 -24.47
CA HIS A 29 22.80 0.92 -23.35
C HIS A 29 22.58 0.01 -22.14
N ILE A 30 21.98 -1.17 -22.34
CA ILE A 30 21.77 -2.17 -21.28
C ILE A 30 23.10 -2.57 -20.64
N ASN A 31 24.10 -2.95 -21.44
CA ASN A 31 25.41 -3.37 -20.94
C ASN A 31 26.14 -2.24 -20.20
N GLY A 32 26.10 -1.02 -20.73
CA GLY A 32 26.76 0.13 -20.11
C GLY A 32 26.12 0.50 -18.77
N LEU A 33 24.80 0.61 -18.73
CA LEU A 33 24.08 1.05 -17.53
C LEU A 33 24.07 -0.01 -16.43
N MET A 34 23.77 -1.26 -16.77
CA MET A 34 23.82 -2.35 -15.79
C MET A 34 25.25 -2.70 -15.39
N GLY A 35 26.23 -2.57 -16.30
CA GLY A 35 27.64 -2.75 -15.98
C GLY A 35 28.16 -1.69 -15.01
N HIS A 36 27.67 -0.45 -15.12
CA HIS A 36 28.01 0.63 -14.20
C HIS A 36 27.49 0.38 -12.78
N TYR A 37 26.22 -0.04 -12.63
CA TYR A 37 25.58 -0.29 -11.33
C TYR A 37 25.59 -1.77 -10.90
N LYS A 38 26.53 -2.56 -11.41
CA LYS A 38 26.55 -4.01 -11.21
C LYS A 38 26.64 -4.38 -9.74
N GLY A 39 25.71 -5.21 -9.26
CA GLY A 39 25.63 -5.64 -7.87
C GLY A 39 25.05 -4.61 -6.89
N GLU A 40 24.73 -3.40 -7.34
CA GLU A 40 24.09 -2.36 -6.51
C GLU A 40 22.57 -2.36 -6.63
N ILE A 41 22.04 -2.92 -7.72
CA ILE A 41 20.61 -2.88 -8.03
C ILE A 41 19.97 -4.24 -7.74
N HIS A 42 19.01 -4.24 -6.81
CA HIS A 42 18.22 -5.43 -6.48
C HIS A 42 17.39 -5.92 -7.68
N SER A 43 16.62 -5.03 -8.31
CA SER A 43 15.74 -5.34 -9.44
C SER A 43 15.79 -4.24 -10.51
N TRP A 44 15.71 -4.65 -11.78
CA TRP A 44 15.59 -3.77 -12.95
C TRP A 44 14.28 -3.98 -13.67
N ASP A 45 13.59 -2.88 -13.99
CA ASP A 45 12.57 -2.86 -15.03
C ASP A 45 13.31 -2.88 -16.38
N VAL A 46 13.45 -4.06 -16.96
CA VAL A 46 14.23 -4.24 -18.20
C VAL A 46 13.49 -3.66 -19.39
N VAL A 47 12.18 -3.94 -19.48
CA VAL A 47 11.30 -3.36 -20.50
C VAL A 47 10.06 -2.83 -19.80
N ASN A 48 9.73 -1.57 -20.08
CA ASN A 48 8.57 -0.88 -19.54
C ASN A 48 7.51 -0.66 -20.64
N GLU A 49 6.25 -0.99 -20.35
CA GLU A 49 5.06 -0.58 -21.13
C GLU A 49 5.06 -0.97 -22.63
N ALA A 50 5.51 -2.17 -22.94
CA ALA A 50 5.61 -2.66 -24.33
C ALA A 50 4.27 -3.08 -24.95
N PHE A 51 3.17 -3.10 -24.19
CA PHE A 51 1.82 -3.35 -24.70
C PHE A 51 1.01 -2.05 -24.74
N GLN A 52 0.20 -1.89 -25.79
CA GLN A 52 -0.70 -0.74 -25.93
C GLN A 52 -1.96 -0.93 -25.09
N ASP A 53 -2.66 0.17 -24.83
CA ASP A 53 -3.95 0.14 -24.15
C ASP A 53 -5.08 -0.39 -25.05
N GLY A 54 -6.19 -0.78 -24.43
CA GLY A 54 -7.39 -1.26 -25.11
C GLY A 54 -7.53 -2.79 -25.13
N GLY A 55 -8.45 -3.27 -25.96
CA GLY A 55 -8.91 -4.67 -25.95
C GLY A 55 -8.12 -5.65 -26.83
N SER A 56 -7.07 -5.21 -27.53
CA SER A 56 -6.37 -6.07 -28.50
C SER A 56 -5.23 -6.90 -27.92
N GLY A 57 -4.62 -6.45 -26.81
CA GLY A 57 -3.37 -7.04 -26.31
C GLY A 57 -2.18 -6.84 -27.27
N ALA A 58 -2.25 -5.86 -28.18
CA ALA A 58 -1.21 -5.60 -29.16
C ALA A 58 0.03 -4.94 -28.55
N ARG A 59 1.14 -5.04 -29.26
CA ARG A 59 2.37 -4.32 -28.92
C ARG A 59 2.21 -2.83 -29.16
N ARG A 60 2.84 -2.03 -28.30
CA ARG A 60 2.91 -0.59 -28.44
C ARG A 60 3.89 -0.20 -29.54
N SER A 61 3.45 0.68 -30.46
CA SER A 61 4.36 1.28 -31.44
C SER A 61 5.46 2.06 -30.73
N SER A 62 6.70 1.80 -31.14
CA SER A 62 7.91 2.42 -30.63
C SER A 62 9.03 2.17 -31.63
N PRO A 63 10.14 2.93 -31.63
CA PRO A 63 11.27 2.63 -32.48
C PRO A 63 11.74 1.17 -32.36
N PHE A 64 11.70 0.60 -31.15
CA PHE A 64 12.07 -0.80 -30.90
C PHE A 64 11.07 -1.77 -31.53
N GLN A 65 9.77 -1.61 -31.25
CA GLN A 65 8.74 -2.50 -31.80
C GLN A 65 8.67 -2.42 -33.33
N ASP A 66 8.71 -1.22 -33.88
CA ASP A 66 8.48 -0.98 -35.31
C ASP A 66 9.65 -1.45 -36.18
N LYS A 67 10.89 -1.43 -35.64
CA LYS A 67 12.11 -1.76 -36.39
C LYS A 67 12.74 -3.10 -36.01
N LEU A 68 12.59 -3.54 -34.77
CA LEU A 68 13.18 -4.78 -34.27
C LEU A 68 12.15 -5.92 -34.16
N GLY A 69 10.85 -5.60 -34.10
CA GLY A 69 9.77 -6.56 -33.91
C GLY A 69 9.76 -7.20 -32.52
N ASP A 70 8.83 -8.12 -32.27
CA ASP A 70 8.54 -8.70 -30.94
C ASP A 70 9.77 -9.28 -30.21
N GLY A 71 10.80 -9.70 -30.95
CA GLY A 71 12.02 -10.27 -30.39
C GLY A 71 12.85 -9.31 -29.54
N PHE A 72 12.64 -7.99 -29.64
CA PHE A 72 13.46 -7.01 -28.92
C PHE A 72 13.36 -7.17 -27.39
N ILE A 73 12.20 -7.60 -26.89
CA ILE A 73 11.96 -7.76 -25.45
C ILE A 73 12.81 -8.92 -24.93
N GLU A 74 12.74 -10.09 -25.60
CA GLU A 74 13.58 -11.23 -25.25
C GLU A 74 15.07 -10.89 -25.33
N GLU A 75 15.47 -10.18 -26.39
CA GLU A 75 16.85 -9.74 -26.59
C GLU A 75 17.33 -8.84 -25.44
N ALA A 76 16.49 -7.89 -24.98
CA ALA A 76 16.78 -7.03 -23.85
C ALA A 76 16.96 -7.83 -22.56
N PHE A 77 16.06 -8.78 -22.26
CA PHE A 77 16.17 -9.64 -21.06
C PHE A 77 17.43 -10.52 -21.08
N ARG A 78 17.76 -11.13 -22.23
CA ARG A 78 18.99 -11.93 -22.37
C ARG A 78 20.24 -11.08 -22.20
N THR A 79 20.25 -9.87 -22.77
CA THR A 79 21.35 -8.91 -22.63
C THR A 79 21.51 -8.46 -21.17
N ALA A 80 20.40 -8.12 -20.51
CA ALA A 80 20.38 -7.72 -19.11
C ALA A 80 20.93 -8.82 -18.19
N ARG A 81 20.51 -10.08 -18.40
CA ARG A 81 21.04 -11.22 -17.63
C ARG A 81 22.54 -11.42 -17.82
N ALA A 82 23.07 -11.20 -19.03
CA ALA A 82 24.50 -11.31 -19.29
C ALA A 82 25.30 -10.18 -18.61
N ALA A 83 24.74 -8.96 -18.55
CA ALA A 83 25.38 -7.81 -17.91
C ALA A 83 25.48 -7.99 -16.38
N ASP A 84 24.36 -8.33 -15.72
CA ASP A 84 24.31 -8.62 -14.29
C ASP A 84 23.47 -9.88 -13.98
N PRO A 85 24.13 -11.03 -13.72
CA PRO A 85 23.44 -12.25 -13.34
C PRO A 85 22.76 -12.22 -11.97
N ALA A 86 23.11 -11.28 -11.07
CA ALA A 86 22.59 -11.23 -9.71
C ALA A 86 21.30 -10.40 -9.59
N ALA A 87 21.12 -9.39 -10.45
CA ALA A 87 19.92 -8.56 -10.43
C ALA A 87 18.66 -9.33 -10.84
N LYS A 88 17.53 -9.01 -10.20
CA LYS A 88 16.20 -9.47 -10.64
C LYS A 88 15.77 -8.69 -11.88
N LEU A 89 15.25 -9.40 -12.89
CA LEU A 89 14.84 -8.82 -14.17
C LEU A 89 13.32 -8.82 -14.29
N CYS A 90 12.72 -7.63 -14.28
CA CYS A 90 11.28 -7.43 -14.30
C CYS A 90 10.79 -6.84 -15.62
N TYR A 91 9.58 -7.26 -16.02
CA TYR A 91 8.75 -6.51 -16.98
C TYR A 91 7.78 -5.64 -16.19
N ASN A 92 7.64 -4.35 -16.52
CA ASN A 92 6.78 -3.41 -15.78
C ASN A 92 5.75 -2.73 -16.70
N ASP A 93 4.51 -2.57 -16.24
CA ASP A 93 3.43 -1.98 -17.05
C ASP A 93 2.23 -1.52 -16.18
N TYR A 94 1.45 -0.57 -16.70
CA TYR A 94 0.15 -0.14 -16.14
C TYR A 94 -1.03 -0.79 -16.86
N ASN A 95 -2.24 -0.68 -16.28
CA ASN A 95 -3.48 -1.27 -16.79
C ASN A 95 -3.40 -2.79 -16.95
N THR A 96 -2.41 -3.42 -16.33
CA THR A 96 -2.25 -4.87 -16.29
C THR A 96 -2.78 -5.46 -14.99
N ASP A 97 -3.31 -4.61 -14.10
CA ASP A 97 -3.68 -4.85 -12.71
C ASP A 97 -4.86 -5.83 -12.52
N GLY A 98 -5.81 -5.87 -13.45
CA GLY A 98 -6.91 -6.84 -13.51
C GLY A 98 -6.81 -7.78 -14.71
N VAL A 99 -7.67 -8.80 -14.78
CA VAL A 99 -7.71 -9.72 -15.93
C VAL A 99 -8.37 -9.03 -17.13
N ASN A 100 -7.56 -8.71 -18.14
CA ASN A 100 -8.01 -8.03 -19.35
C ASN A 100 -7.11 -8.42 -20.54
N ALA A 101 -7.38 -7.86 -21.73
CA ALA A 101 -6.63 -8.18 -22.94
C ALA A 101 -5.12 -7.87 -22.82
N LYS A 102 -4.76 -6.73 -22.21
CA LYS A 102 -3.37 -6.31 -22.02
C LYS A 102 -2.65 -7.24 -21.04
N SER A 103 -3.23 -7.49 -19.87
CA SER A 103 -2.63 -8.40 -18.89
C SER A 103 -2.58 -9.85 -19.37
N ASN A 104 -3.53 -10.30 -20.21
CA ASN A 104 -3.47 -11.60 -20.90
C ASN A 104 -2.28 -11.68 -21.88
N ALA A 105 -1.99 -10.61 -22.61
CA ALA A 105 -0.87 -10.57 -23.54
C ALA A 105 0.48 -10.60 -22.80
N VAL A 106 0.60 -9.84 -21.69
CA VAL A 106 1.76 -9.91 -20.80
C VAL A 106 1.91 -11.30 -20.20
N TYR A 107 0.82 -11.90 -19.69
CA TYR A 107 0.82 -13.26 -19.15
C TYR A 107 1.32 -14.29 -20.17
N ASN A 108 0.83 -14.21 -21.42
CA ASN A 108 1.27 -15.11 -22.49
C ASN A 108 2.74 -14.92 -22.84
N MET A 109 3.25 -13.69 -22.85
CA MET A 109 4.67 -13.40 -23.04
C MET A 109 5.52 -14.02 -21.92
N VAL A 110 5.15 -13.82 -20.65
CA VAL A 110 5.86 -14.39 -19.51
C VAL A 110 5.84 -15.91 -19.58
N LYS A 111 4.68 -16.52 -19.86
CA LYS A 111 4.54 -17.97 -20.00
C LYS A 111 5.44 -18.53 -21.11
N ASP A 112 5.47 -17.88 -22.28
CA ASP A 112 6.35 -18.24 -23.39
C ASP A 112 7.83 -18.14 -22.98
N PHE A 113 8.23 -17.03 -22.37
CA PHE A 113 9.60 -16.79 -21.89
C PHE A 113 10.06 -17.87 -20.91
N LYS A 114 9.21 -18.18 -19.91
CA LYS A 114 9.50 -19.26 -18.95
C LYS A 114 9.63 -20.61 -19.64
N SER A 115 8.80 -20.90 -20.65
CA SER A 115 8.86 -22.17 -21.39
C SER A 115 10.14 -22.34 -22.24
N ARG A 116 10.70 -21.24 -22.73
CA ARG A 116 11.91 -21.22 -23.59
C ARG A 116 13.20 -20.85 -22.85
N GLY A 117 13.15 -20.68 -21.53
CA GLY A 117 14.30 -20.29 -20.72
C GLY A 117 14.83 -18.88 -21.02
N VAL A 118 13.95 -17.95 -21.40
CA VAL A 118 14.27 -16.52 -21.41
C VAL A 118 14.31 -16.04 -19.95
N PRO A 119 15.37 -15.32 -19.52
CA PRO A 119 15.49 -14.90 -18.14
C PRO A 119 14.46 -13.81 -17.83
N ILE A 120 13.45 -14.15 -17.04
CA ILE A 120 12.49 -13.21 -16.47
C ILE A 120 12.18 -13.67 -15.05
N ASP A 121 12.38 -12.77 -14.09
CA ASP A 121 12.25 -13.10 -12.67
C ASP A 121 10.96 -12.53 -12.08
N CYS A 122 10.47 -11.41 -12.63
CA CYS A 122 9.35 -10.67 -12.05
C CYS A 122 8.46 -9.97 -13.08
N VAL A 123 7.24 -9.65 -12.65
CA VAL A 123 6.34 -8.71 -13.31
C VAL A 123 5.95 -7.61 -12.32
N GLY A 124 6.21 -6.36 -12.70
CA GLY A 124 5.77 -5.16 -12.02
C GLY A 124 4.39 -4.73 -12.49
N PHE A 125 3.52 -4.44 -11.53
CA PHE A 125 2.20 -3.84 -11.72
C PHE A 125 2.30 -2.41 -11.20
N GLN A 126 2.21 -1.44 -12.11
CA GLN A 126 2.33 -0.03 -11.74
C GLN A 126 1.23 0.39 -10.77
N SER A 127 -0.01 -0.10 -10.96
CA SER A 127 -1.11 0.11 -10.02
C SER A 127 -1.47 1.59 -9.81
N HIS A 128 -1.55 2.32 -10.92
CA HIS A 128 -2.11 3.66 -11.01
C HIS A 128 -3.64 3.60 -11.08
N PHE A 129 -4.33 4.02 -10.02
CA PHE A 129 -5.80 3.95 -9.93
C PHE A 129 -6.47 5.33 -9.87
N ASN A 130 -7.72 5.40 -10.33
CA ASN A 130 -8.64 6.54 -10.23
C ASN A 130 -10.10 6.08 -10.44
N SER A 131 -11.04 7.03 -10.49
CA SER A 131 -12.46 6.72 -10.72
C SER A 131 -12.77 6.08 -12.08
N ASN A 132 -11.95 6.30 -13.10
CA ASN A 132 -12.10 5.68 -14.43
C ASN A 132 -11.36 4.33 -14.55
N SER A 133 -10.38 4.08 -13.69
CA SER A 133 -9.61 2.85 -13.58
C SER A 133 -9.48 2.47 -12.10
N PRO A 134 -10.56 1.97 -11.48
CA PRO A 134 -10.55 1.63 -10.07
C PRO A 134 -9.72 0.37 -9.79
N VAL A 135 -9.37 0.13 -8.52
CA VAL A 135 -8.76 -1.14 -8.10
C VAL A 135 -9.66 -2.29 -8.56
N PRO A 136 -9.20 -3.19 -9.44
CA PRO A 136 -10.07 -4.19 -10.03
C PRO A 136 -10.43 -5.27 -9.01
N SER A 137 -11.64 -5.79 -9.06
CA SER A 137 -12.11 -6.81 -8.11
C SER A 137 -11.35 -8.14 -8.20
N ASP A 138 -10.68 -8.38 -9.34
CA ASP A 138 -9.83 -9.54 -9.60
C ASP A 138 -8.32 -9.24 -9.42
N TYR A 139 -7.94 -8.10 -8.81
CA TYR A 139 -6.53 -7.69 -8.65
C TYR A 139 -5.64 -8.79 -8.07
N ARG A 140 -6.02 -9.36 -6.91
CA ARG A 140 -5.30 -10.48 -6.28
C ARG A 140 -5.24 -11.72 -7.18
N GLN A 141 -6.34 -12.07 -7.85
CA GLN A 141 -6.38 -13.23 -8.75
C GLN A 141 -5.40 -13.03 -9.91
N ASN A 142 -5.34 -11.82 -10.43
CA ASN A 142 -4.43 -11.46 -11.51
C ASN A 142 -2.97 -11.51 -11.05
N LEU A 143 -2.62 -10.98 -9.87
CA LEU A 143 -1.29 -11.17 -9.28
C LEU A 143 -0.93 -12.66 -9.14
N GLN A 144 -1.86 -13.47 -8.62
CA GLN A 144 -1.64 -14.90 -8.38
C GLN A 144 -1.33 -15.68 -9.67
N ARG A 145 -2.02 -15.40 -10.79
CA ARG A 145 -1.73 -16.15 -12.03
C ARG A 145 -0.30 -15.92 -12.55
N PHE A 146 0.27 -14.73 -12.36
CA PHE A 146 1.67 -14.49 -12.72
C PHE A 146 2.62 -15.21 -11.75
N ALA A 147 2.32 -15.19 -10.45
CA ALA A 147 3.03 -15.98 -9.45
C ALA A 147 3.04 -17.49 -9.79
N ASP A 148 1.92 -18.02 -10.30
CA ASP A 148 1.79 -19.43 -10.72
C ASP A 148 2.66 -19.80 -11.93
N LEU A 149 3.14 -18.83 -12.72
CA LEU A 149 4.15 -19.04 -13.76
C LEU A 149 5.58 -19.14 -13.20
N GLY A 150 5.76 -18.99 -11.89
CA GLY A 150 7.04 -19.04 -11.22
C GLY A 150 7.89 -17.78 -11.42
N VAL A 151 7.24 -16.62 -11.57
CA VAL A 151 7.87 -15.29 -11.45
C VAL A 151 7.38 -14.61 -10.17
N ASP A 152 8.19 -13.73 -9.62
CA ASP A 152 7.77 -12.84 -8.55
C ASP A 152 6.84 -11.75 -9.12
N VAL A 153 5.98 -11.16 -8.29
CA VAL A 153 5.19 -9.99 -8.65
C VAL A 153 5.57 -8.82 -7.73
N GLN A 154 5.50 -7.61 -8.24
CA GLN A 154 5.80 -6.39 -7.49
C GLN A 154 4.77 -5.32 -7.81
N ILE A 155 4.35 -4.58 -6.80
CA ILE A 155 3.58 -3.35 -6.98
C ILE A 155 4.59 -2.21 -7.04
N THR A 156 4.71 -1.54 -8.18
CA THR A 156 5.91 -0.77 -8.51
C THR A 156 5.71 0.75 -8.45
N GLU A 157 4.50 1.23 -8.70
CA GLU A 157 4.23 2.67 -8.88
C GLU A 157 2.88 3.06 -8.26
N LEU A 158 2.55 2.48 -7.10
CA LEU A 158 1.21 2.60 -6.51
C LEU A 158 0.86 4.07 -6.23
N ASP A 159 -0.24 4.52 -6.83
CA ASP A 159 -0.92 5.76 -6.48
C ASP A 159 -2.42 5.63 -6.80
N ILE A 160 -3.28 6.19 -5.93
CA ILE A 160 -4.74 6.03 -6.02
C ILE A 160 -5.38 7.39 -5.85
N GLU A 161 -5.88 8.01 -6.93
CA GLU A 161 -6.54 9.32 -6.82
C GLU A 161 -7.77 9.27 -5.89
N GLY A 162 -7.95 10.33 -5.10
CA GLY A 162 -9.06 10.47 -4.16
C GLY A 162 -8.62 10.98 -2.80
N SER A 163 -9.50 10.86 -1.81
CA SER A 163 -9.20 11.23 -0.42
C SER A 163 -10.08 10.45 0.55
N GLY A 164 -9.78 10.57 1.84
CA GLY A 164 -10.62 10.03 2.91
C GLY A 164 -10.70 8.50 2.93
N SER A 165 -11.81 7.99 3.46
CA SER A 165 -12.03 6.56 3.71
C SER A 165 -12.09 5.71 2.44
N ALA A 166 -12.58 6.25 1.32
CA ALA A 166 -12.65 5.52 0.05
C ALA A 166 -11.24 5.22 -0.50
N GLN A 167 -10.37 6.24 -0.55
CA GLN A 167 -8.97 6.06 -0.95
C GLN A 167 -8.26 5.11 0.02
N ALA A 168 -8.46 5.28 1.32
CA ALA A 168 -7.88 4.40 2.34
C ALA A 168 -8.27 2.92 2.14
N ALA A 169 -9.55 2.65 1.86
CA ALA A 169 -10.03 1.29 1.59
C ALA A 169 -9.41 0.68 0.32
N ASP A 170 -9.18 1.48 -0.72
CA ASP A 170 -8.53 1.02 -1.94
C ASP A 170 -7.04 0.70 -1.72
N TYR A 171 -6.33 1.51 -0.94
CA TYR A 171 -4.97 1.20 -0.50
C TYR A 171 -4.92 -0.11 0.30
N THR A 172 -5.86 -0.32 1.23
CA THR A 172 -5.97 -1.59 1.98
C THR A 172 -6.13 -2.79 1.05
N LYS A 173 -7.03 -2.71 0.06
CA LYS A 173 -7.25 -3.81 -0.90
C LYS A 173 -5.95 -4.20 -1.63
N VAL A 174 -5.17 -3.20 -2.06
CA VAL A 174 -3.92 -3.42 -2.79
C VAL A 174 -2.87 -4.08 -1.87
N VAL A 175 -2.72 -3.57 -0.64
CA VAL A 175 -1.78 -4.12 0.35
C VAL A 175 -2.13 -5.56 0.71
N GLU A 176 -3.40 -5.82 1.06
CA GLU A 176 -3.87 -7.17 1.41
C GLU A 176 -3.73 -8.15 0.24
N ALA A 177 -3.96 -7.70 -0.99
CA ALA A 177 -3.76 -8.52 -2.17
C ALA A 177 -2.31 -8.95 -2.35
N CYS A 178 -1.35 -8.03 -2.16
CA CYS A 178 0.07 -8.37 -2.21
C CYS A 178 0.45 -9.34 -1.08
N LEU A 179 0.07 -9.04 0.16
CA LEU A 179 0.35 -9.91 1.32
C LEU A 179 -0.22 -11.32 1.16
N ALA A 180 -1.35 -11.47 0.47
CA ALA A 180 -1.98 -12.75 0.22
C ALA A 180 -1.35 -13.58 -0.92
N VAL A 181 -0.42 -13.01 -1.70
CA VAL A 181 0.29 -13.71 -2.77
C VAL A 181 1.75 -13.90 -2.34
N SER A 182 2.16 -15.14 -2.05
CA SER A 182 3.48 -15.45 -1.48
C SER A 182 4.68 -15.01 -2.32
N ARG A 183 4.47 -14.81 -3.64
CA ARG A 183 5.46 -14.28 -4.58
C ARG A 183 5.34 -12.78 -4.83
N CYS A 184 4.45 -12.07 -4.14
CA CYS A 184 4.46 -10.62 -4.13
C CYS A 184 5.59 -10.16 -3.20
N THR A 185 6.64 -9.58 -3.79
CA THR A 185 7.91 -9.35 -3.09
C THR A 185 8.18 -7.89 -2.73
N GLY A 186 7.27 -6.99 -3.08
CA GLY A 186 7.43 -5.57 -2.76
C GLY A 186 6.26 -4.71 -3.23
N MET A 187 6.13 -3.57 -2.56
CA MET A 187 5.21 -2.49 -2.91
C MET A 187 5.96 -1.17 -2.83
N THR A 188 5.86 -0.34 -3.87
CA THR A 188 6.45 1.00 -3.94
C THR A 188 5.35 1.98 -4.30
N VAL A 189 5.20 3.04 -3.50
CA VAL A 189 4.27 4.15 -3.76
C VAL A 189 4.98 5.17 -4.66
N TRP A 190 4.29 5.72 -5.66
CA TRP A 190 4.90 6.59 -6.69
C TRP A 190 5.02 8.06 -6.26
N GLY A 191 5.72 8.25 -5.14
CA GLY A 191 5.97 9.55 -4.53
C GLY A 191 5.86 9.48 -3.02
N VAL A 192 5.94 10.66 -2.40
CA VAL A 192 5.79 10.83 -0.95
C VAL A 192 4.55 11.67 -0.65
N THR A 193 4.61 12.96 -0.98
CA THR A 193 3.55 13.95 -0.75
C THR A 193 2.76 14.24 -2.02
N ASP A 194 1.45 14.43 -1.89
CA ASP A 194 0.54 14.87 -2.97
C ASP A 194 1.07 16.09 -3.73
N LYS A 195 1.82 16.98 -3.05
CA LYS A 195 2.39 18.21 -3.64
C LYS A 195 3.30 17.94 -4.84
N TYR A 196 4.06 16.85 -4.82
CA TYR A 196 5.04 16.53 -5.86
C TYR A 196 4.65 15.31 -6.70
N SER A 197 3.44 14.77 -6.49
CA SER A 197 2.93 13.71 -7.36
C SER A 197 2.79 14.20 -8.80
N TRP A 198 3.16 13.34 -9.75
CA TRP A 198 2.86 13.55 -11.18
C TRP A 198 1.36 13.65 -11.46
N ARG A 199 0.52 13.18 -10.52
CA ARG A 199 -0.95 13.24 -10.51
C ARG A 199 -1.47 14.09 -9.35
N SER A 200 -0.73 15.13 -8.95
CA SER A 200 -1.05 15.99 -7.79
C SER A 200 -2.49 16.50 -7.74
N GLY A 201 -3.12 16.78 -8.88
CA GLY A 201 -4.53 17.21 -8.95
C GLY A 201 -5.54 16.20 -8.41
N GLY A 202 -5.18 14.92 -8.29
CA GLY A 202 -6.02 13.86 -7.74
C GLY A 202 -5.59 13.37 -6.35
N THR A 203 -4.68 14.08 -5.68
CA THR A 203 -4.25 13.80 -4.29
C THR A 203 -3.98 12.32 -4.00
N PRO A 204 -3.10 11.64 -4.77
CA PRO A 204 -3.17 10.19 -4.87
C PRO A 204 -2.27 9.42 -3.88
N LEU A 205 -1.48 10.11 -3.05
CA LEU A 205 -0.42 9.51 -2.22
C LEU A 205 -0.82 9.39 -0.74
N LEU A 206 0.10 8.90 0.09
CA LEU A 206 -0.13 8.65 1.52
C LEU A 206 -0.05 9.91 2.39
N PHE A 207 0.62 10.95 1.90
CA PHE A 207 0.82 12.21 2.62
C PHE A 207 0.23 13.38 1.84
N ASP A 208 -0.37 14.34 2.55
CA ASP A 208 -0.93 15.55 1.96
C ASP A 208 0.18 16.52 1.47
N GLY A 209 -0.20 17.70 0.99
CA GLY A 209 0.72 18.70 0.46
C GLY A 209 1.71 19.29 1.48
N ASP A 210 1.42 19.15 2.77
CA ASP A 210 2.21 19.65 3.89
C ASP A 210 2.94 18.52 4.65
N TYR A 211 2.95 17.31 4.08
CA TYR A 211 3.54 16.08 4.63
C TYR A 211 2.78 15.50 5.84
N ASN A 212 1.54 15.91 6.11
CA ASN A 212 0.74 15.22 7.11
C ASN A 212 0.24 13.87 6.57
N GLU A 213 0.12 12.90 7.47
CA GLU A 213 -0.41 11.58 7.15
C GLU A 213 -1.89 11.68 6.77
N LYS A 214 -2.27 11.03 5.67
CA LYS A 214 -3.67 10.91 5.24
C LYS A 214 -4.26 9.61 5.79
N PRO A 215 -5.60 9.44 5.79
CA PRO A 215 -6.23 8.15 6.12
C PRO A 215 -5.69 6.95 5.34
N ALA A 216 -5.16 7.18 4.12
CA ALA A 216 -4.48 6.16 3.34
C ALA A 216 -3.19 5.63 3.99
N TYR A 217 -2.43 6.49 4.68
CA TYR A 217 -1.23 6.09 5.42
C TYR A 217 -1.59 5.08 6.53
N ASP A 218 -2.54 5.44 7.39
CA ASP A 218 -2.98 4.59 8.50
C ASP A 218 -3.55 3.26 8.03
N ALA A 219 -4.26 3.27 6.91
CA ALA A 219 -4.79 2.07 6.28
C ALA A 219 -3.69 1.13 5.79
N VAL A 220 -2.66 1.67 5.12
CA VAL A 220 -1.48 0.88 4.71
C VAL A 220 -0.75 0.34 5.93
N LEU A 221 -0.48 1.18 6.95
CA LEU A 221 0.21 0.78 8.17
C LEU A 221 -0.54 -0.34 8.90
N SER A 222 -1.86 -0.21 9.04
CA SER A 222 -2.72 -1.21 9.67
C SER A 222 -2.75 -2.52 8.89
N ALA A 223 -2.86 -2.45 7.55
CA ALA A 223 -2.87 -3.63 6.70
C ALA A 223 -1.53 -4.39 6.72
N LEU A 224 -0.41 -3.69 6.93
CA LEU A 224 0.91 -4.27 7.15
C LEU A 224 1.11 -4.86 8.55
N GLY A 225 0.10 -4.79 9.43
CA GLY A 225 0.18 -5.29 10.80
C GLY A 225 0.83 -4.31 11.79
N GLY A 226 1.04 -3.06 11.38
CA GLY A 226 1.42 -1.98 12.28
C GLY A 226 0.25 -1.59 13.19
N ALA A 227 0.56 -1.21 14.43
CA ALA A 227 -0.39 -0.45 15.22
C ALA A 227 -0.36 0.98 14.67
N GLY A 228 -1.41 1.41 13.98
CA GLY A 228 -1.56 2.81 13.57
C GLY A 228 -1.38 3.74 14.77
N ASP A 229 -0.65 4.84 14.59
CA ASP A 229 -0.71 5.96 15.52
C ASP A 229 -2.10 6.58 15.34
N PRO A 230 -2.98 6.59 16.34
CA PRO A 230 -4.30 7.19 16.18
C PRO A 230 -4.12 8.70 16.02
N GLY A 231 -4.13 9.17 14.77
CA GLY A 231 -3.74 10.51 14.34
C GLY A 231 -4.20 11.70 15.20
N ASP A 232 -3.37 12.74 15.12
CA ASP A 232 -3.50 14.08 15.70
C ASP A 232 -4.91 14.70 15.46
N PRO A 233 -5.53 15.38 16.45
CA PRO A 233 -6.95 15.73 16.47
C PRO A 233 -7.25 17.01 15.68
N GLY A 234 -7.05 16.98 14.36
CA GLY A 234 -7.08 18.18 13.50
C GLY A 234 -8.10 18.25 12.36
N ASP A 235 -8.69 17.15 11.86
CA ASP A 235 -9.46 17.20 10.61
C ASP A 235 -10.94 16.77 10.78
N PRO A 236 -11.92 17.64 10.47
CA PRO A 236 -13.34 17.30 10.52
C PRO A 236 -13.79 16.60 9.22
N GLY A 237 -13.78 15.27 9.23
CA GLY A 237 -14.32 14.43 8.15
C GLY A 237 -15.36 13.44 8.64
N ASP A 238 -16.56 13.49 8.05
CA ASP A 238 -17.78 12.75 8.36
C ASP A 238 -17.66 11.21 8.23
N GLY A 239 -17.06 10.58 9.24
CA GLY A 239 -17.10 9.14 9.48
C GLY A 239 -17.49 8.85 10.92
N ALA A 240 -17.92 7.61 11.21
CA ALA A 240 -18.24 7.13 12.56
C ALA A 240 -17.27 7.72 13.60
N SER A 241 -17.78 8.58 14.48
CA SER A 241 -16.99 9.28 15.49
C SER A 241 -17.49 8.93 16.88
N CYS A 242 -16.61 8.98 17.87
CA CYS A 242 -17.00 8.87 19.26
C CYS A 242 -16.16 9.76 20.15
N THR A 243 -16.66 10.02 21.34
CA THR A 243 -15.94 10.69 22.42
C THR A 243 -15.84 9.77 23.62
N ALA A 244 -14.75 9.88 24.39
CA ALA A 244 -14.57 9.15 25.63
C ALA A 244 -14.38 10.13 26.78
N THR A 245 -15.14 9.96 27.86
CA THR A 245 -15.08 10.81 29.06
C THR A 245 -14.88 9.98 30.31
N TYR A 246 -14.07 10.49 31.24
CA TYR A 246 -13.71 9.78 32.47
C TYR A 246 -14.43 10.31 33.69
N THR A 247 -14.86 9.41 34.57
CA THR A 247 -15.30 9.75 35.92
C THR A 247 -14.77 8.72 36.93
N ARG A 248 -14.51 9.18 38.16
CA ARG A 248 -14.34 8.27 39.31
C ARG A 248 -15.71 8.00 39.92
N THR A 249 -16.08 6.73 40.03
CA THR A 249 -17.40 6.32 40.55
C THR A 249 -17.34 5.84 41.99
N ALA A 250 -16.16 5.43 42.46
CA ALA A 250 -15.88 5.15 43.86
C ALA A 250 -14.40 5.44 44.14
N ASP A 251 -14.08 5.90 45.34
CA ASP A 251 -12.73 6.25 45.74
C ASP A 251 -12.51 5.88 47.21
N TRP A 252 -11.41 5.19 47.51
CA TRP A 252 -11.01 4.80 48.86
C TRP A 252 -9.49 4.92 49.03
N SER A 253 -8.99 4.66 50.24
CA SER A 253 -7.59 4.93 50.60
C SER A 253 -6.55 4.24 49.72
N SER A 254 -6.81 3.01 49.28
CA SER A 254 -5.86 2.20 48.50
C SER A 254 -6.19 2.09 47.01
N GLY A 255 -7.37 2.55 46.56
CA GLY A 255 -7.84 2.32 45.19
C GLY A 255 -9.06 3.15 44.82
N TYR A 256 -9.51 3.00 43.58
CA TYR A 256 -10.72 3.65 43.07
C TYR A 256 -11.35 2.82 41.95
N ASN A 257 -12.63 3.08 41.66
CA ASN A 257 -13.29 2.64 40.44
C ASN A 257 -13.36 3.79 39.43
N GLY A 258 -12.81 3.56 38.24
CA GLY A 258 -12.92 4.44 37.09
C GLY A 258 -14.01 3.98 36.14
N GLN A 259 -14.75 4.92 35.57
CA GLN A 259 -15.69 4.68 34.48
C GLN A 259 -15.33 5.56 33.30
N VAL A 260 -15.32 4.96 32.12
CA VAL A 260 -15.16 5.67 30.84
C VAL A 260 -16.47 5.55 30.08
N THR A 261 -17.08 6.69 29.77
CA THR A 261 -18.30 6.79 28.98
C THR A 261 -17.93 7.08 27.54
N ILE A 262 -18.38 6.22 26.64
CA ILE A 262 -18.22 6.34 25.19
C ILE A 262 -19.53 6.87 24.62
N THR A 263 -19.46 7.94 23.83
CA THR A 263 -20.64 8.53 23.16
C THR A 263 -20.40 8.60 21.67
N ALA A 264 -21.29 8.02 20.88
CA ALA A 264 -21.27 8.15 19.42
C ALA A 264 -21.54 9.59 19.00
N GLY A 265 -20.92 10.02 17.90
CA GLY A 265 -21.15 11.31 17.28
C GLY A 265 -22.51 11.41 16.58
N ALA A 266 -22.57 12.20 15.52
CA ALA A 266 -23.81 12.45 14.77
C ALA A 266 -24.34 11.22 14.00
N GLU A 267 -23.52 10.18 13.84
CA GLU A 267 -23.84 8.96 13.09
C GLU A 267 -23.76 7.72 13.99
N PRO A 268 -24.52 6.64 13.69
CA PRO A 268 -24.41 5.38 14.41
C PRO A 268 -23.02 4.75 14.19
N ILE A 269 -22.54 4.05 15.21
CA ILE A 269 -21.27 3.32 15.17
C ILE A 269 -21.53 1.83 15.40
N SER A 270 -20.75 0.98 14.75
CA SER A 270 -20.80 -0.48 14.89
C SER A 270 -19.78 -1.01 15.90
N SER A 271 -18.74 -0.23 16.19
CA SER A 271 -17.74 -0.51 17.23
C SER A 271 -17.08 0.77 17.72
N TRP A 272 -16.36 0.68 18.85
CA TRP A 272 -15.54 1.75 19.40
C TRP A 272 -14.22 1.20 19.96
N THR A 273 -13.22 2.07 20.16
CA THR A 273 -11.99 1.75 20.89
C THR A 273 -11.57 3.00 21.66
N ALA A 274 -11.18 2.83 22.93
CA ALA A 274 -10.76 3.93 23.79
C ALA A 274 -9.46 3.59 24.50
N THR A 275 -8.61 4.60 24.71
CA THR A 275 -7.34 4.46 25.44
C THR A 275 -7.41 5.15 26.79
N VAL A 276 -6.80 4.54 27.80
CA VAL A 276 -6.69 5.07 29.17
C VAL A 276 -5.24 4.95 29.61
N THR A 277 -4.57 6.08 29.80
CA THR A 277 -3.21 6.13 30.32
C THR A 277 -3.25 6.24 31.84
N LEU A 278 -2.74 5.22 32.51
CA LEU A 278 -2.62 5.21 33.97
C LEU A 278 -1.33 5.95 34.41
N PRO A 279 -1.36 6.68 35.53
CA PRO A 279 -0.16 7.11 36.22
C PRO A 279 0.76 5.91 36.50
N ALA A 280 2.08 6.08 36.29
CA ALA A 280 3.06 4.99 36.26
C ALA A 280 3.10 4.07 37.49
N GLN A 281 2.58 4.52 38.63
CA GLN A 281 2.50 3.71 39.85
C GLN A 281 1.22 2.88 39.95
N GLN A 282 0.13 3.31 39.30
CA GLN A 282 -1.19 2.67 39.41
C GLN A 282 -1.27 1.37 38.61
N SER A 283 -2.14 0.46 39.06
CA SER A 283 -2.39 -0.82 38.39
C SER A 283 -3.87 -1.17 38.39
N VAL A 284 -4.38 -1.76 37.30
CA VAL A 284 -5.77 -2.20 37.19
C VAL A 284 -5.91 -3.67 37.57
N SER A 285 -6.80 -3.98 38.51
CA SER A 285 -7.05 -5.35 38.99
C SER A 285 -8.21 -6.04 38.28
N SER A 286 -9.14 -5.27 37.72
CA SER A 286 -10.34 -5.79 37.05
C SER A 286 -10.93 -4.74 36.11
N LEU A 287 -11.53 -5.21 35.01
CA LEU A 287 -12.27 -4.39 34.05
C LEU A 287 -13.59 -5.10 33.67
N TRP A 288 -14.65 -4.34 33.47
CA TRP A 288 -15.96 -4.84 33.01
C TRP A 288 -16.48 -4.03 31.82
N ASN A 289 -17.38 -4.63 31.04
CA ASN A 289 -17.99 -4.05 29.83
C ASN A 289 -16.99 -3.60 28.75
N GLY A 290 -15.83 -4.26 28.70
CA GLY A 290 -14.81 -4.09 27.66
C GLY A 290 -13.73 -5.17 27.77
N THR A 291 -12.85 -5.21 26.78
CA THR A 291 -11.71 -6.13 26.69
C THR A 291 -10.43 -5.30 26.60
N PRO A 292 -9.55 -5.34 27.61
CA PRO A 292 -8.32 -4.55 27.61
C PRO A 292 -7.16 -5.25 26.89
N THR A 293 -6.34 -4.47 26.21
CA THR A 293 -4.95 -4.78 25.85
C THR A 293 -4.02 -3.72 26.44
N TRP A 294 -2.74 -4.04 26.60
CA TRP A 294 -1.79 -3.19 27.32
C TRP A 294 -0.54 -2.90 26.50
N SER A 295 -0.07 -1.66 26.57
CA SER A 295 1.27 -1.24 26.14
C SER A 295 1.83 -0.30 27.21
N GLY A 296 2.77 -0.78 28.02
CA GLY A 296 3.26 -0.04 29.18
C GLY A 296 2.13 0.31 30.15
N ASN A 297 1.96 1.61 30.45
CA ASN A 297 0.90 2.15 31.31
C ASN A 297 -0.36 2.56 30.54
N VAL A 298 -0.44 2.29 29.24
CA VAL A 298 -1.59 2.60 28.39
C VAL A 298 -2.46 1.35 28.25
N MET A 299 -3.73 1.48 28.65
CA MET A 299 -4.77 0.46 28.52
C MET A 299 -5.65 0.79 27.32
N THR A 300 -5.67 -0.06 26.30
CA THR A 300 -6.56 0.07 25.14
C THR A 300 -7.75 -0.86 25.33
N VAL A 301 -8.97 -0.32 25.29
CA VAL A 301 -10.20 -1.07 25.58
C VAL A 301 -11.10 -1.12 24.36
N ARG A 302 -11.52 -2.32 23.99
CA ARG A 302 -12.51 -2.60 22.94
C ARG A 302 -13.83 -3.10 23.56
N PRO A 303 -14.99 -2.91 22.91
CA PRO A 303 -16.27 -3.40 23.41
C PRO A 303 -16.27 -4.92 23.54
N SER A 304 -17.01 -5.44 24.51
CA SER A 304 -17.23 -6.88 24.65
C SER A 304 -18.58 -7.32 24.09
N TRP A 305 -19.64 -6.55 24.35
CA TRP A 305 -21.00 -6.77 23.81
C TRP A 305 -21.72 -5.46 23.45
N ASN A 306 -21.12 -4.32 23.81
CA ASN A 306 -21.69 -2.97 23.77
C ASN A 306 -21.05 -2.09 22.68
N GLY A 307 -20.65 -2.68 21.55
CA GLY A 307 -19.94 -1.97 20.47
C GLY A 307 -20.83 -1.11 19.58
N ILE A 308 -22.08 -1.55 19.35
CA ILE A 308 -23.01 -0.87 18.45
C ILE A 308 -23.77 0.22 19.22
N LEU A 309 -23.68 1.48 18.78
CA LEU A 309 -24.42 2.61 19.34
C LEU A 309 -25.15 3.37 18.22
N ALA A 310 -26.38 3.80 18.49
CA ALA A 310 -27.05 4.77 17.63
C ALA A 310 -26.35 6.14 17.72
N ALA A 311 -26.60 7.02 16.76
CA ALA A 311 -26.14 8.41 16.80
C ALA A 311 -26.47 9.08 18.14
N GLY A 312 -25.47 9.72 18.75
CA GLY A 312 -25.59 10.39 20.05
C GLY A 312 -25.81 9.45 21.25
N ALA A 313 -25.90 8.14 21.07
CA ALA A 313 -26.07 7.19 22.16
C ALA A 313 -24.74 6.92 22.88
N SER A 314 -24.82 6.53 24.15
CA SER A 314 -23.65 6.29 24.99
C SER A 314 -23.65 4.88 25.60
N THR A 315 -22.45 4.35 25.81
CA THR A 315 -22.19 3.19 26.68
C THR A 315 -21.05 3.49 27.65
N SER A 316 -20.71 2.55 28.52
CA SER A 316 -19.54 2.69 29.39
C SER A 316 -18.88 1.37 29.70
N PHE A 317 -17.57 1.45 29.94
CA PHE A 317 -16.80 0.42 30.61
C PHE A 317 -16.21 0.97 31.91
N GLY A 318 -15.87 0.09 32.83
CA GLY A 318 -15.29 0.49 34.10
C GLY A 318 -14.19 -0.44 34.56
N PHE A 319 -13.35 0.06 35.44
CA PHE A 319 -12.19 -0.67 35.96
C PHE A 319 -11.91 -0.32 37.42
N THR A 320 -11.31 -1.25 38.14
CA THR A 320 -10.79 -1.03 39.49
C THR A 320 -9.28 -0.84 39.43
N ALA A 321 -8.80 0.27 39.99
CA ALA A 321 -7.38 0.62 40.02
C ALA A 321 -6.85 0.75 41.45
N ALA A 322 -5.64 0.27 41.69
CA ALA A 322 -4.88 0.51 42.91
C ALA A 322 -4.06 1.79 42.78
N LYS A 323 -4.06 2.66 43.80
CA LYS A 323 -3.38 3.97 43.78
C LYS A 323 -1.85 3.83 43.83
N ASN A 324 -1.33 2.86 44.59
CA ASN A 324 0.10 2.53 44.70
C ASN A 324 1.02 3.74 44.91
N GLY A 325 0.57 4.75 45.67
CA GLY A 325 1.34 5.97 45.94
C GLY A 325 1.01 7.17 45.04
N SER A 326 0.17 7.00 44.02
CA SER A 326 -0.34 8.08 43.15
C SER A 326 -1.85 8.17 43.21
N ASP A 327 -2.37 9.36 43.52
CA ASP A 327 -3.81 9.66 43.45
C ASP A 327 -4.19 10.44 42.18
N ALA A 328 -3.26 10.59 41.22
CA ALA A 328 -3.55 11.27 39.97
C ALA A 328 -4.67 10.56 39.19
N ALA A 329 -5.53 11.33 38.54
CA ALA A 329 -6.53 10.78 37.64
C ALA A 329 -5.85 10.21 36.38
N PRO A 330 -6.33 9.09 35.83
CA PRO A 330 -5.90 8.62 34.53
C PRO A 330 -6.32 9.60 33.42
N THR A 331 -5.54 9.64 32.36
CA THR A 331 -5.86 10.41 31.16
C THR A 331 -6.58 9.49 30.20
N VAL A 332 -7.78 9.89 29.76
CA VAL A 332 -8.48 9.20 28.67
C VAL A 332 -8.06 9.84 27.35
N GLY A 333 -7.59 9.02 26.42
CA GLY A 333 -7.17 9.45 25.09
C GLY A 333 -8.34 9.52 24.11
N SER A 334 -8.03 9.55 22.83
CA SER A 334 -9.02 9.60 21.75
C SER A 334 -9.89 8.34 21.73
N CYS A 335 -11.14 8.52 21.29
CA CYS A 335 -12.06 7.45 20.99
C CYS A 335 -12.13 7.28 19.48
N THR A 336 -11.93 6.06 18.98
CA THR A 336 -12.08 5.73 17.57
C THR A 336 -13.29 4.85 17.37
N ALA A 337 -14.01 5.03 16.26
CA ALA A 337 -15.22 4.28 15.94
C ALA A 337 -15.21 3.80 14.47
N SER A 338 -16.02 2.76 14.20
CA SER A 338 -16.24 2.17 12.88
C SER A 338 -17.71 1.91 12.63
#